data_AF-A0AAD4EHH4-F1
#
_entry.id   AF-A0AAD4EHH4-F1
#
_cell.length_a   1.000
_cell.length_b   1.000
_cell.length_c   1.000
_cell.angle_alpha   90.00
_cell.angle_beta   90.00
_cell.angle_gamma   90.00
#
_symmetry.space_group_name_H-M   'P 1'
#
loop_
_entity.id
_entity.type
_entity.pdbx_description
1 polymer ?
#
loop_
_entity_poly.entity_id
_entity_poly.type
_entity_poly.pdbx_seq_one_letter_code
_entity_poly.pdbx_strand_id
1 'polypeptide(L)'
;STIYPGIHYTDSHASLQPMCLTVCFPGTFPRQILERSNIPVRISVSIDEEYGTFTTPVIEVASLDLRHRGGLLHCSGGSDDVSSNLSLDMSNVGEPTISFLPLPPSFDYVNRADWETVAQRIQEWVTTEVATESSLWTWGRDAFWLAFVAAYPSFPMGKWPMWDLRIPLEGSFIEEWLQHSND
;
A
#
# COMPACT_ATOMS: atom_id res chain seq x y z
N SER A 1 0.89 17.72 3.31
CA SER A 1 0.95 18.94 2.47
C SER A 1 -0.10 19.90 2.94
N THR A 2 0.20 21.20 2.98
CA THR A 2 -0.74 22.24 3.43
C THR A 2 -1.33 22.96 2.22
N ILE A 3 -2.65 23.07 2.16
CA ILE A 3 -3.38 23.69 1.04
C ILE A 3 -4.20 24.85 1.61
N TYR A 4 -4.15 26.01 0.95
CA TYR A 4 -4.85 27.21 1.37
C TYR A 4 -6.04 27.48 0.43
N PRO A 5 -7.29 27.23 0.84
CA PRO A 5 -8.47 27.51 0.02
C PRO A 5 -8.67 29.01 -0.17
N GLY A 6 -9.29 29.38 -1.29
CA GLY A 6 -9.68 30.76 -1.55
C GLY A 6 -10.74 31.23 -0.56
N ILE A 7 -10.57 32.44 -0.04
CA ILE A 7 -11.55 33.09 0.83
C ILE A 7 -12.37 34.06 -0.02
N HIS A 8 -13.69 33.90 0.02
CA HIS A 8 -14.60 34.85 -0.59
C HIS A 8 -15.11 35.83 0.48
N TYR A 9 -14.99 37.12 0.21
CA TYR A 9 -15.46 38.17 1.09
C TYR A 9 -16.77 38.75 0.53
N THR A 10 -17.80 38.83 1.37
CA THR A 10 -18.98 39.66 1.17
C THR A 10 -18.97 40.79 2.20
N ASP A 11 -19.73 41.87 1.96
CA ASP A 11 -19.69 43.11 2.76
C ASP A 11 -19.87 42.92 4.28
N SER A 12 -20.35 41.76 4.73
CA SER A 12 -20.50 41.43 6.15
C SER A 12 -19.97 40.06 6.59
N HIS A 13 -19.46 39.21 5.67
CA HIS A 13 -18.98 37.86 6.01
C HIS A 13 -17.83 37.40 5.12
N ALA A 14 -16.94 36.57 5.68
CA ALA A 14 -15.96 35.81 4.91
C ALA A 14 -16.39 34.34 4.89
N SER A 15 -16.34 33.69 3.73
CA SER A 15 -16.60 32.26 3.59
C SER A 15 -15.47 31.58 2.83
N LEU A 16 -15.17 30.35 3.23
CA LEU A 16 -14.25 29.50 2.49
C LEU A 16 -14.95 29.02 1.21
N GLN A 17 -14.29 29.15 0.07
CA GLN A 17 -14.80 28.53 -1.14
C GLN A 17 -14.67 27.00 -1.03
N PRO A 18 -15.70 26.24 -1.45
CA PRO A 18 -15.58 24.79 -1.58
C PRO A 18 -14.37 24.45 -2.46
N MET A 19 -13.53 23.54 -1.97
CA MET A 19 -12.39 23.03 -2.71
C MET A 19 -12.58 21.54 -3.00
N CYS A 20 -12.21 21.12 -4.21
CA CYS A 20 -12.19 19.71 -4.58
C CYS A 20 -10.76 19.19 -4.41
N LEU A 21 -10.57 18.24 -3.50
CA LEU A 21 -9.30 17.53 -3.32
C LEU A 21 -9.41 16.15 -3.96
N THR A 22 -8.57 15.87 -4.96
CA THR A 22 -8.43 14.54 -5.54
C THR A 22 -7.13 13.91 -5.05
N VAL A 23 -7.23 12.76 -4.40
CA VAL A 23 -6.07 11.95 -3.98
C VAL A 23 -6.00 10.72 -4.87
N CYS A 24 -4.91 10.58 -5.62
CA CYS A 24 -4.69 9.45 -6.51
C CYS A 24 -3.56 8.57 -5.95
N PHE A 25 -3.79 7.27 -5.89
CA PHE A 25 -2.79 6.26 -5.53
C PHE A 25 -2.44 5.44 -6.78
N PRO A 26 -1.59 5.95 -7.69
CA PRO A 26 -1.17 5.16 -8.84
C PRO A 26 -0.34 3.97 -8.35
N GLY A 27 -0.75 2.77 -8.71
CA GLY A 27 -0.07 1.55 -8.31
C GLY A 27 -0.76 0.31 -8.87
N THR A 28 -0.02 -0.78 -8.93
CA THR A 28 -0.53 -2.09 -9.30
C THR A 28 -0.65 -2.94 -8.04
N PHE A 29 -1.86 -3.43 -7.77
CA PHE A 29 -2.06 -4.48 -6.78
C PHE A 29 -2.01 -5.84 -7.46
N PRO A 30 -1.37 -6.85 -6.85
CA PRO A 30 -1.48 -8.23 -7.29
C PRO A 30 -2.95 -8.65 -7.36
N ARG A 31 -3.34 -9.31 -8.45
CA ARG A 31 -4.73 -9.75 -8.66
C ARG A 31 -5.29 -10.55 -7.49
N GLN A 32 -4.44 -11.35 -6.85
CA GLN A 32 -4.81 -12.22 -5.74
C GLN A 32 -5.20 -11.45 -4.47
N ILE A 33 -4.75 -10.20 -4.30
CA ILE A 33 -5.14 -9.31 -3.20
C ILE A 33 -6.49 -8.66 -3.49
N LEU A 34 -6.76 -8.31 -4.75
CA LEU A 34 -8.01 -7.69 -5.18
C LEU A 34 -9.20 -8.67 -5.17
N GLU A 35 -8.97 -9.95 -5.45
CA GLU A 35 -10.02 -10.96 -5.48
C GLU A 35 -10.47 -11.42 -4.07
N ARG A 36 -9.69 -11.13 -3.02
CA ARG A 36 -9.88 -11.72 -1.69
C ARG A 36 -10.21 -10.72 -0.58
N SER A 37 -9.99 -9.42 -0.80
CA SER A 37 -10.08 -8.41 0.27
C SER A 37 -10.51 -7.05 -0.25
N ASN A 38 -11.34 -6.33 0.52
CA ASN A 38 -11.47 -4.87 0.36
C ASN A 38 -10.17 -4.22 0.83
N ILE A 39 -9.50 -3.44 -0.03
CA ILE A 39 -8.27 -2.71 0.36
C ILE A 39 -8.68 -1.53 1.25
N PRO A 40 -8.27 -1.48 2.53
CA PRO A 40 -8.62 -0.37 3.39
C PRO A 40 -7.79 0.86 3.00
N VAL A 41 -8.48 1.97 2.69
CA VAL A 41 -7.84 3.27 2.45
C VAL A 41 -8.23 4.20 3.60
N ARG A 42 -7.22 4.72 4.32
CA ARG A 42 -7.42 5.70 5.39
C ARG A 42 -7.00 7.08 4.91
N ILE A 43 -7.93 8.03 4.96
CA ILE A 43 -7.69 9.44 4.70
C ILE A 43 -7.97 10.21 6.00
N SER A 44 -7.16 11.19 6.33
CA SER A 44 -7.36 12.04 7.51
C SER A 44 -7.25 13.50 7.09
N VAL A 45 -8.26 14.28 7.48
CA VAL A 45 -8.35 15.73 7.23
C VAL A 45 -8.48 16.39 8.59
N SER A 46 -7.59 17.34 8.88
CA SER A 46 -7.58 18.11 10.12
C SER A 46 -7.58 19.59 9.81
N ILE A 47 -8.17 20.36 10.71
CA ILE A 47 -8.19 21.82 10.70
C ILE A 47 -7.61 22.27 12.02
N ASP A 48 -6.77 23.31 12.02
CA ASP A 48 -6.21 23.85 13.26
C ASP A 48 -7.33 24.27 14.21
N GLU A 49 -7.11 24.02 15.51
CA GLU A 49 -8.10 24.19 16.56
C GLU A 49 -8.69 25.61 16.58
N GLU A 50 -7.88 26.62 16.26
CA GLU A 50 -8.29 28.02 16.16
C GLU A 50 -9.36 28.28 15.10
N TYR A 51 -9.48 27.41 14.09
CA TYR A 51 -10.49 27.50 13.03
C TYR A 51 -11.63 26.48 13.13
N GLY A 52 -11.57 25.56 14.10
CA GLY A 52 -12.52 24.45 14.23
C GLY A 52 -13.97 24.87 14.49
N THR A 53 -14.20 26.11 14.95
CA THR A 53 -15.54 26.66 15.19
C THR A 53 -16.16 27.30 13.95
N PHE A 54 -15.38 27.59 12.91
CA PHE A 54 -15.85 28.31 11.72
C PHE A 54 -16.16 27.40 10.54
N THR A 55 -15.75 26.13 10.61
CA THR A 55 -15.87 25.19 9.50
C THR A 55 -16.03 23.76 10.00
N THR A 56 -16.80 22.96 9.26
CA THR A 56 -16.94 21.53 9.47
C THR A 56 -16.43 20.82 8.23
N PRO A 57 -15.36 20.02 8.30
CA PRO A 57 -14.89 19.28 7.15
C PRO A 57 -15.94 18.25 6.75
N VAL A 58 -16.34 18.28 5.47
CA VAL A 58 -17.22 17.29 4.87
C VAL A 58 -16.39 16.43 3.94
N ILE A 59 -16.39 15.11 4.15
CA ILE A 59 -15.71 14.14 3.30
C ILE A 59 -16.79 13.35 2.56
N GLU A 60 -16.82 13.50 1.24
CA GLU A 60 -17.70 12.72 0.36
C GLU A 60 -16.86 11.78 -0.49
N VAL A 61 -17.30 10.51 -0.58
CA VAL A 61 -16.65 9.49 -1.42
C VAL A 61 -17.44 9.36 -2.71
N ALA A 62 -16.84 9.77 -3.82
CA ALA A 62 -17.39 9.54 -5.15
C ALA A 62 -16.54 8.48 -5.89
N SER A 63 -17.19 7.46 -6.43
CA SER A 63 -16.53 6.51 -7.33
C SER A 63 -16.31 7.19 -8.67
N LEU A 64 -15.05 7.44 -9.03
CA LEU A 64 -14.71 7.98 -10.34
C LEU A 64 -14.57 6.80 -11.32
N ASP A 65 -15.60 6.54 -12.13
CA ASP A 65 -15.48 5.58 -13.23
C ASP A 65 -14.64 6.20 -14.36
N LEU A 66 -13.33 6.02 -14.26
CA LEU A 66 -12.35 6.47 -15.26
C LEU A 66 -12.49 5.71 -16.60
N ARG A 67 -13.34 4.68 -16.69
CA ARG A 67 -13.54 3.93 -17.94
C ARG A 67 -14.50 4.60 -18.91
N HIS A 68 -15.21 5.68 -18.51
CA HIS A 68 -16.29 6.26 -19.32
C HIS A 68 -16.19 7.76 -19.62
N ARG A 69 -15.06 8.44 -19.39
CA ARG A 69 -14.95 9.88 -19.68
C ARG A 69 -13.67 10.26 -20.45
N GLY A 70 -13.71 10.04 -21.76
CA GLY A 70 -12.86 10.75 -22.73
C GLY A 70 -13.23 12.24 -22.88
N GLY A 71 -13.53 12.94 -21.79
CA GLY A 71 -14.07 14.29 -21.86
C GLY A 71 -14.37 14.89 -20.50
N LEU A 72 -13.34 15.22 -19.73
CA LEU A 72 -13.17 16.51 -19.04
C LEU A 72 -11.90 16.42 -18.18
N LEU A 73 -10.80 16.91 -18.74
CA LEU A 73 -9.79 17.79 -18.13
C LEU A 73 -8.65 17.87 -19.15
N HIS A 74 -8.85 18.73 -20.15
CA HIS A 74 -7.78 19.22 -21.00
C HIS A 74 -6.82 20.02 -20.11
N CYS A 75 -5.69 19.42 -19.73
CA CYS A 75 -4.47 20.19 -19.51
C CYS A 75 -3.74 20.21 -20.86
N SER A 76 -3.90 21.30 -21.58
CA SER A 76 -3.29 21.52 -22.89
C SER A 76 -1.77 21.39 -22.85
N GLY A 77 -1.24 20.54 -23.72
CA GLY A 77 0.18 20.44 -24.04
C GLY A 77 0.43 19.48 -25.21
N GLY A 78 0.25 19.95 -26.44
CA GLY A 78 0.85 19.39 -27.65
C GLY A 78 0.16 18.17 -28.28
N SER A 79 -0.45 18.41 -29.44
CA SER A 79 -0.89 17.44 -30.44
C SER A 79 0.26 16.56 -30.92
N ASP A 80 0.06 15.24 -31.03
CA ASP A 80 -0.06 14.59 -32.35
C ASP A 80 -0.52 13.14 -32.23
N ASP A 81 -1.60 12.86 -32.96
CA ASP A 81 -2.21 11.56 -33.18
C ASP A 81 -1.25 10.57 -33.83
N VAL A 82 -1.04 9.42 -33.19
CA VAL A 82 -0.92 8.14 -33.91
C VAL A 82 -1.79 7.12 -33.19
N SER A 83 -2.96 6.87 -33.77
CA SER A 83 -3.74 5.66 -33.56
C SER A 83 -2.88 4.44 -33.92
N SER A 84 -2.16 3.90 -32.94
CA SER A 84 -1.67 2.53 -33.02
C SER A 84 -2.53 1.67 -32.11
N ASN A 85 -3.38 0.88 -32.76
CA ASN A 85 -4.00 -0.32 -32.21
C ASN A 85 -2.93 -1.19 -31.55
N LEU A 86 -2.62 -0.95 -30.28
CA LEU A 86 -1.99 -1.93 -29.43
C LEU A 86 -3.12 -2.83 -28.96
N SER A 87 -3.44 -3.82 -29.79
CA SER A 87 -3.85 -5.11 -29.26
C SER A 87 -2.82 -5.45 -28.18
N LEU A 88 -3.19 -5.21 -26.92
CA LEU A 88 -2.51 -5.76 -25.76
C LEU A 88 -2.70 -7.28 -25.85
N ASP A 89 -1.91 -7.88 -26.73
CA ASP A 89 -1.40 -9.22 -26.53
C ASP A 89 -0.52 -9.12 -25.28
N MET A 90 -1.20 -9.07 -24.13
CA MET A 90 -0.61 -9.30 -22.83
C MET A 90 -0.16 -10.75 -22.86
N SER A 91 1.04 -10.96 -23.42
CA SER A 91 1.85 -12.11 -23.11
C SER A 91 1.81 -12.24 -21.60
N ASN A 92 1.07 -13.25 -21.15
CA ASN A 92 0.91 -13.69 -19.78
C ASN A 92 2.28 -14.17 -19.27
N VAL A 93 3.21 -13.23 -19.09
CA VAL A 93 4.45 -13.46 -18.37
C VAL A 93 4.00 -13.61 -16.93
N GLY A 94 3.87 -14.87 -16.49
CA GLY A 94 3.16 -15.28 -15.28
C GLY A 94 3.49 -14.39 -14.09
N GLU A 95 2.51 -13.59 -13.67
CA GLU A 95 2.60 -12.82 -12.45
C GLU A 95 2.81 -13.79 -11.27
N PRO A 96 3.83 -13.59 -10.42
CA PRO A 96 4.20 -14.55 -9.40
C PRO A 96 3.06 -14.78 -8.42
N THR A 97 2.58 -16.01 -8.34
CA THR A 97 1.45 -16.38 -7.50
C THR A 97 1.85 -16.43 -6.03
N ILE A 98 1.11 -15.76 -5.15
CA ILE A 98 1.37 -15.76 -3.69
C ILE A 98 0.94 -17.12 -3.10
N SER A 99 1.89 -18.04 -2.93
CA SER A 99 1.63 -19.45 -2.59
C SER A 99 1.28 -19.72 -1.13
N PHE A 100 1.60 -18.79 -0.23
CA PHE A 100 1.40 -18.93 1.22
C PHE A 100 0.08 -18.34 1.72
N LEU A 101 -0.72 -17.71 0.85
CA LEU A 101 -2.04 -17.16 1.20
C LEU A 101 -3.18 -17.85 0.43
N PRO A 102 -4.34 -18.09 1.08
CA PRO A 102 -4.63 -17.78 2.49
C PRO A 102 -3.88 -18.72 3.43
N LEU A 103 -3.75 -18.31 4.69
CA LEU A 103 -3.24 -19.22 5.72
C LEU A 103 -4.17 -20.44 5.85
N PRO A 104 -3.62 -21.64 6.13
CA PRO A 104 -4.43 -22.82 6.38
C PRO A 104 -5.44 -22.58 7.51
N PRO A 105 -6.66 -23.14 7.46
CA PRO A 105 -7.62 -23.04 8.56
C PRO A 105 -7.12 -23.64 9.89
N SER A 106 -6.11 -24.50 9.82
CA SER A 106 -5.44 -25.09 10.98
C SER A 106 -4.30 -24.23 11.55
N PHE A 107 -4.02 -23.07 10.97
CA PHE A 107 -2.95 -22.18 11.43
C PHE A 107 -3.28 -21.64 12.82
N ASP A 108 -2.40 -21.90 13.78
CA ASP A 108 -2.46 -21.36 15.13
C ASP A 108 -1.44 -20.23 15.30
N TYR A 109 -1.93 -19.01 15.55
CA TYR A 109 -1.11 -17.82 15.73
C TYR A 109 -0.26 -17.85 17.01
N VAL A 110 -0.56 -18.73 17.96
CA VAL A 110 0.25 -18.93 19.17
C VAL A 110 1.35 -19.98 18.91
N ASN A 111 1.16 -20.84 17.92
CA ASN A 111 2.09 -21.90 17.61
C ASN A 111 3.27 -21.39 16.78
N ARG A 112 4.45 -21.42 17.39
CA ARG A 112 5.71 -21.07 16.72
C ARG A 112 5.95 -21.87 15.42
N ALA A 113 5.67 -23.17 15.40
CA ALA A 113 5.96 -24.01 14.23
C ALA A 113 5.13 -23.62 13.00
N ASP A 114 3.92 -23.09 13.23
CA ASP A 114 3.05 -22.61 12.17
C ASP A 114 3.63 -21.32 11.56
N TRP A 115 4.13 -20.40 12.39
CA TRP A 115 4.86 -19.21 11.93
C TRP A 115 6.16 -19.54 11.21
N GLU A 116 6.93 -20.52 11.69
CA GLU A 116 8.15 -21.00 11.01
C GLU A 116 7.82 -21.50 9.59
N THR A 117 6.73 -22.27 9.47
CA THR A 117 6.25 -22.77 8.18
C THR A 117 5.84 -21.64 7.24
N VAL A 118 5.16 -20.61 7.77
CA VAL A 118 4.79 -19.43 6.98
C VAL A 118 6.02 -18.64 6.55
N ALA A 119 6.95 -18.34 7.47
CA ALA A 119 8.18 -17.62 7.16
C ALA A 119 9.01 -18.33 6.09
N GLN A 120 9.13 -19.65 6.17
CA GLN A 120 9.82 -20.46 5.16
C GLN A 120 9.17 -20.36 3.78
N ARG A 121 7.83 -20.47 3.70
CA ARG A 121 7.10 -20.35 2.43
C ARG A 121 7.20 -18.96 1.82
N ILE A 122 7.21 -17.91 2.65
CA ILE A 122 7.42 -16.55 2.17
C ILE A 122 8.85 -16.40 1.66
N GLN A 123 9.86 -16.89 2.40
CA GLN A 123 11.26 -16.83 1.98
C GLN A 123 11.47 -17.52 0.62
N GLU A 124 10.94 -18.73 0.45
CA GLU A 124 10.99 -19.44 -0.83
C GLU A 124 10.35 -18.61 -1.93
N TRP A 125 9.10 -18.16 -1.74
CA TRP A 125 8.38 -17.37 -2.74
C TRP A 125 9.11 -16.08 -3.13
N VAL A 126 9.52 -15.28 -2.15
CA VAL A 126 10.24 -14.01 -2.37
C VAL A 126 11.51 -14.29 -3.17
N THR A 127 12.28 -15.30 -2.78
CA THR A 127 13.62 -15.52 -3.34
C THR A 127 13.66 -16.32 -4.66
N THR A 128 12.57 -16.98 -5.06
CA THR A 128 12.51 -17.77 -6.31
C THR A 128 11.56 -17.18 -7.35
N GLU A 129 10.45 -16.57 -6.94
CA GLU A 129 9.37 -16.15 -7.85
C GLU A 129 9.36 -14.64 -8.10
N VAL A 130 9.97 -13.83 -7.22
CA VAL A 130 9.77 -12.38 -7.20
C VAL A 130 11.05 -11.63 -7.58
N ALA A 131 10.94 -10.67 -8.50
CA ALA A 131 12.04 -9.78 -8.86
C ALA A 131 12.31 -8.73 -7.76
N THR A 132 13.58 -8.49 -7.41
CA THR A 132 14.00 -7.60 -6.31
C THR A 132 13.52 -6.17 -6.43
N GLU A 133 13.37 -5.67 -7.65
CA GLU A 133 12.93 -4.29 -7.92
C GLU A 133 11.40 -4.12 -7.87
N SER A 134 10.65 -5.19 -7.62
CA SER A 134 9.19 -5.14 -7.62
C SER A 134 8.61 -4.70 -6.28
N SER A 135 7.43 -4.08 -6.30
CA SER A 135 6.66 -3.80 -5.08
C SER A 135 6.29 -5.08 -4.31
N LEU A 136 6.14 -6.21 -5.03
CA LEU A 136 5.93 -7.52 -4.45
C LEU A 136 7.11 -8.00 -3.61
N TRP A 137 8.33 -7.68 -4.01
CA TRP A 137 9.52 -8.01 -3.23
C TRP A 137 9.52 -7.25 -1.90
N THR A 138 9.22 -5.94 -1.96
CA THR A 138 9.14 -5.11 -0.75
C THR A 138 8.08 -5.63 0.21
N TRP A 139 6.87 -5.89 -0.30
CA TRP A 139 5.78 -6.44 0.50
C TRP A 139 6.12 -7.84 1.05
N GLY A 140 6.70 -8.71 0.22
CA GLY A 140 7.09 -10.06 0.61
C GLY A 140 8.17 -10.08 1.68
N ARG A 141 9.15 -9.18 1.59
CA ARG A 141 10.18 -8.97 2.62
C ARG A 141 9.56 -8.54 3.95
N ASP A 142 8.63 -7.58 3.95
CA ASP A 142 7.95 -7.16 5.18
C ASP A 142 7.10 -8.31 5.77
N ALA A 143 6.40 -9.06 4.93
CA ALA A 143 5.63 -10.24 5.34
C ALA A 143 6.53 -11.34 5.92
N PHE A 144 7.72 -11.55 5.33
CA PHE A 144 8.72 -12.48 5.84
C PHE A 144 9.16 -12.07 7.24
N TRP A 145 9.55 -10.81 7.43
CA TRP A 145 10.02 -10.33 8.72
C TRP A 145 8.95 -10.42 9.81
N LEU A 146 7.70 -10.13 9.47
CA LEU A 146 6.58 -10.31 10.39
C LEU A 146 6.43 -11.77 10.84
N ALA A 147 6.42 -12.70 9.88
CA ALA A 147 6.29 -14.12 10.19
C ALA A 147 7.51 -14.67 10.95
N PHE A 148 8.71 -14.22 10.59
CA PHE A 148 9.96 -14.64 11.22
C PHE A 148 10.04 -14.16 12.68
N VAL A 149 9.73 -12.90 12.94
CA VAL A 149 9.69 -12.36 14.31
C VAL A 149 8.59 -13.03 15.14
N ALA A 150 7.43 -13.34 14.55
CA ALA A 150 6.40 -14.10 15.24
C ALA A 150 6.83 -15.53 15.61
N ALA A 151 7.63 -16.20 14.76
CA ALA A 151 8.27 -17.46 15.07
C ALA A 151 9.39 -17.34 16.12
N TYR A 152 10.15 -16.23 16.10
CA TYR A 152 11.31 -15.98 16.94
C TYR A 152 11.21 -14.63 17.67
N PRO A 153 10.34 -14.50 18.70
CA PRO A 153 10.11 -13.21 19.34
C PRO A 153 11.32 -12.63 20.08
N SER A 154 12.34 -13.45 20.34
CA SER A 154 13.61 -13.00 20.91
C SER A 154 14.57 -12.45 19.86
N PHE A 155 14.25 -12.46 18.56
CA PHE A 155 15.09 -11.85 17.53
C PHE A 155 15.28 -10.34 17.79
N PRO A 156 16.50 -9.79 17.65
CA PRO A 156 17.76 -10.45 17.27
C PRO A 156 18.49 -11.12 18.45
N MET A 157 18.08 -10.80 19.68
CA MET A 157 18.63 -11.24 20.95
C MET A 157 18.20 -12.67 21.34
N GLY A 158 18.74 -13.68 20.66
CA GLY A 158 18.39 -15.05 21.01
C GLY A 158 18.92 -16.09 20.05
N LYS A 159 18.25 -17.23 20.03
CA LYS A 159 18.51 -18.31 19.07
C LYS A 159 17.44 -18.29 17.99
N TRP A 160 17.87 -18.21 16.76
CA TRP A 160 17.04 -18.19 15.56
C TRP A 160 17.81 -18.87 14.42
N PRO A 161 17.12 -19.46 13.43
CA PRO A 161 17.75 -20.10 12.30
C PRO A 161 18.24 -19.05 11.30
N MET A 162 19.32 -19.35 10.59
CA MET A 162 19.78 -18.47 9.51
C MET A 162 18.70 -18.40 8.41
N TRP A 163 18.38 -17.17 7.99
CA TRP A 163 17.51 -16.93 6.84
C TRP A 163 18.33 -16.70 5.57
N ASP A 164 17.67 -16.65 4.42
CA ASP A 164 18.32 -16.35 3.15
C ASP A 164 18.78 -14.88 3.11
N LEU A 165 20.10 -14.66 3.04
CA LEU A 165 20.73 -13.33 3.06
C LEU A 165 20.31 -12.43 1.88
N ARG A 166 19.66 -12.98 0.86
CA ARG A 166 19.03 -12.17 -0.19
C ARG A 166 17.89 -11.31 0.36
N ILE A 167 17.30 -11.68 1.50
CA ILE A 167 16.33 -10.89 2.23
C ILE A 167 17.08 -10.01 3.26
N PRO A 168 17.29 -8.71 2.96
CA PRO A 168 18.03 -7.84 3.85
C PRO A 168 17.22 -7.50 5.11
N LEU A 169 17.92 -7.14 6.19
CA LEU A 169 17.38 -6.55 7.42
C LEU A 169 16.98 -5.09 7.19
N GLU A 170 16.08 -4.87 6.23
CA GLU A 170 15.61 -3.56 5.79
C GLU A 170 14.11 -3.64 5.54
N GLY A 171 13.42 -2.53 5.74
CA GLY A 171 11.97 -2.45 5.62
C GLY A 171 11.34 -1.87 6.88
N SER A 172 10.22 -1.17 6.70
CA SER A 172 9.61 -0.38 7.76
C SER A 172 9.30 -1.20 9.01
N PHE A 173 8.87 -2.45 8.84
CA PHE A 173 8.55 -3.32 9.97
C PHE A 173 9.79 -3.74 10.77
N ILE A 174 10.82 -4.27 10.10
CA ILE A 174 11.97 -4.85 10.79
C ILE A 174 12.87 -3.78 11.41
N GLU A 175 12.99 -2.62 10.77
CA GLU A 175 13.73 -1.48 11.31
C GLU A 175 13.10 -0.97 12.59
N GLU A 176 11.76 -0.83 12.63
CA GLU A 176 11.03 -0.45 13.84
C GLU A 176 11.18 -1.51 14.94
N TRP A 177 11.09 -2.80 14.59
CA TRP A 177 11.31 -3.88 15.55
C TRP A 177 12.71 -3.86 16.18
N LEU A 178 13.75 -3.65 15.36
CA LEU A 178 15.14 -3.60 15.81
C LEU A 178 15.42 -2.40 16.73
N GLN A 179 14.72 -1.28 16.55
CA GLN A 179 14.84 -0.13 17.44
C GLN A 179 14.32 -0.45 18.85
N HIS A 180 13.19 -1.15 18.94
CA HIS A 180 12.56 -1.49 20.23
C HIS A 180 13.18 -2.69 20.94
N SER A 181 13.86 -3.58 20.20
CA SER A 181 14.48 -4.79 20.76
C SER A 181 15.92 -4.61 21.23
N ASN A 182 16.50 -3.41 21.05
CA ASN A 182 17.84 -3.04 21.52
C ASN A 182 17.84 -2.29 22.86
N ASP A 183 16.68 -1.99 23.44
CA ASP A 183 16.50 -1.46 24.80
C ASP A 183 16.28 -2.59 25.83
#